data_AF-A0A944V8J7-F1
#
_entry.id   AF-A0A944V8J7-F1
#
_cell.length_a   1.000
_cell.length_b   1.000
_cell.length_c   1.000
_cell.angle_alpha   90.00
_cell.angle_beta   90.00
_cell.angle_gamma   90.00
#
_symmetry.space_group_name_H-M   'P 1'
#
loop_
_entity.id
_entity.type
_entity.pdbx_description
1 polymer ?
#
loop_
_entity_poly.entity_id
_entity_poly.type
_entity_poly.pdbx_seq_one_letter_code
_entity_poly.pdbx_strand_id
1 'polypeptide(L)' 'MSTTLAEKIIARAAGRHKVAPREIITCSVDLAMVHDGGLVLHLKKETDALGE' A
#
# COMPACT_ATOMS: atom_id res chain seq x y z
N MET A 1 7.50 24.71 -7.60
CA MET A 1 6.28 23.94 -7.92
C MET A 1 5.58 23.55 -6.63
N SER A 2 4.26 23.69 -6.57
CA SER A 2 3.42 23.28 -5.44
C SER A 2 3.29 21.75 -5.38
N THR A 3 3.24 21.17 -4.18
CA THR A 3 2.98 19.74 -3.99
C THR A 3 1.53 19.39 -4.29
N THR A 4 1.33 18.27 -4.98
CA THR A 4 0.01 17.69 -5.28
C THR A 4 -0.61 17.06 -4.04
N LEU A 5 -1.92 16.84 -4.08
CA LEU A 5 -2.61 16.10 -3.02
C LEU A 5 -2.10 14.66 -2.90
N ALA A 6 -1.84 13.99 -4.02
CA ALA A 6 -1.31 12.63 -4.04
C ALA A 6 0.04 12.55 -3.31
N GLU A 7 0.98 13.46 -3.60
CA GLU A 7 2.26 13.52 -2.91
C GLU A 7 2.10 13.74 -1.39
N LYS A 8 1.13 14.56 -0.95
CA LYS A 8 0.87 14.78 0.48
C LYS A 8 0.34 13.53 1.17
N ILE A 9 -0.61 12.83 0.54
CA ILE A 9 -1.18 11.58 1.08
C ILE A 9 -0.09 10.52 1.21
N ILE A 10 0.68 10.33 0.14
CA ILE A 10 1.77 9.33 0.09
C ILE A 10 2.89 9.69 1.07
N ALA A 11 3.27 10.97 1.19
CA ALA A 11 4.25 11.41 2.19
C ALA A 11 3.80 11.08 3.62
N ARG A 12 2.53 11.36 3.96
CA ARG A 12 1.96 10.99 5.27
C ARG A 12 1.97 9.48 5.49
N ALA A 13 1.49 8.70 4.52
CA ALA A 13 1.41 7.24 4.62
C ALA A 13 2.77 6.55 4.72
N ALA A 14 3.84 7.18 4.19
CA ALA A 14 5.22 6.71 4.31
C ALA A 14 6.00 7.31 5.50
N GLY A 15 5.36 8.14 6.34
CA GLY A 15 6.02 8.80 7.47
C GLY A 15 7.09 9.82 7.05
N ARG A 16 6.96 10.43 5.87
CA ARG A 16 7.91 11.39 5.29
C ARG A 16 7.32 12.80 5.25
N HIS A 17 8.19 13.80 5.26
CA HIS A 17 7.78 15.20 5.09
C HIS A 17 7.43 15.56 3.64
N LYS A 18 8.08 14.91 2.66
CA LYS A 18 7.87 15.13 1.22
C LYS A 18 8.23 13.87 0.44
N VAL A 19 7.62 13.72 -0.74
CA VAL A 19 7.96 12.73 -1.76
C VAL A 19 7.94 13.40 -3.13
N ALA A 20 8.56 12.79 -4.12
CA ALA A 20 8.54 13.21 -5.52
C ALA A 20 8.05 12.08 -6.45
N PRO A 21 7.56 12.41 -7.66
CA PRO A 21 7.22 11.41 -8.66
C PRO A 21 8.44 10.56 -9.00
N ARG A 22 8.20 9.28 -9.30
CA ARG A 22 9.22 8.25 -9.60
C ARG A 22 10.03 7.73 -8.41
N GLU A 23 9.76 8.18 -7.19
CA GLU A 23 10.27 7.50 -5.99
C GLU A 23 9.55 6.15 -5.77
N ILE A 24 10.30 5.13 -5.36
CA ILE A 24 9.75 3.86 -4.86
C ILE A 24 9.81 3.91 -3.34
N ILE A 25 8.66 3.81 -2.69
CA ILE A 25 8.54 3.93 -1.24
C ILE A 25 7.59 2.88 -0.69
N THR A 26 7.74 2.57 0.60
CA THR A 26 6.81 1.73 1.35
C THR A 26 5.88 2.62 2.16
N CYS A 27 4.58 2.35 2.09
CA CYS A 27 3.53 3.08 2.80
C CYS A 27 2.78 2.14 3.73
N SER A 28 2.28 2.69 4.84
CA SER A 28 1.23 2.05 5.62
C SER A 28 -0.09 2.05 4.84
N VAL A 29 -0.79 0.92 4.86
CA VAL A 29 -2.10 0.77 4.21
C VAL A 29 -3.18 0.88 5.27
N ASP A 30 -4.09 1.84 5.10
CA ASP A 30 -5.19 2.07 6.05
C ASP A 30 -6.36 1.09 5.84
N LEU A 31 -6.62 0.69 4.58
CA LEU A 31 -7.67 -0.26 4.21
C LEU A 31 -7.23 -1.07 2.98
N ALA A 32 -7.30 -2.40 3.10
CA ALA A 32 -7.20 -3.32 1.97
C ALA A 32 -8.56 -4.02 1.79
N MET A 33 -9.18 -3.86 0.63
CA MET A 33 -10.45 -4.50 0.31
C MET A 33 -10.25 -5.52 -0.81
N VAL A 34 -10.83 -6.70 -0.63
CA VAL A 34 -10.77 -7.81 -1.59
C VAL A 34 -12.20 -8.19 -1.97
N HIS A 35 -12.52 -8.16 -3.26
CA HIS A 35 -13.77 -8.72 -3.78
C HIS A 35 -13.58 -10.20 -4.17
N ASP A 36 -14.69 -10.88 -4.46
CA ASP A 36 -14.86 -12.35 -4.55
C ASP A 36 -13.82 -13.12 -5.39
N GLY A 37 -13.11 -12.46 -6.31
CA GLY A 37 -12.03 -13.08 -7.11
C GLY A 37 -10.62 -12.99 -6.49
N GLY A 38 -10.38 -12.00 -5.64
CA GLY A 38 -9.08 -11.80 -5.00
C GLY A 38 -8.86 -12.64 -3.74
N LEU A 39 -9.95 -13.10 -3.11
CA LEU A 39 -9.90 -13.86 -1.85
C LEU A 39 -9.12 -15.16 -2.02
N VAL A 40 -9.39 -15.93 -3.08
CA VAL A 40 -8.79 -17.26 -3.29
C VAL A 40 -7.28 -17.19 -3.55
N LEU A 41 -6.82 -16.14 -4.22
CA LEU A 41 -5.39 -15.97 -4.54
C LEU A 41 -4.59 -15.33 -3.40
N HIS A 42 -5.19 -14.41 -2.64
CA HIS A 42 -4.50 -13.75 -1.53
C HIS A 42 -4.45 -14.63 -0.28
N LEU A 43 -5.56 -15.30 0.08
CA LEU A 43 -5.60 -16.12 1.28
C LEU A 43 -4.69 -17.35 1.18
N LYS A 44 -4.64 -18.02 0.02
CA LYS A 44 -3.79 -19.20 -0.15
C LYS A 44 -2.32 -18.89 0.12
N LYS A 45 -1.83 -17.73 -0.31
CA LYS A 45 -0.43 -17.34 -0.07
C LYS A 45 -0.15 -17.07 1.41
N GLU A 46 -1.10 -16.46 2.12
CA GLU A 46 -0.94 -16.19 3.56
C GLU A 46 -1.08 -17.48 4.38
N THR A 47 -2.01 -18.38 4.05
CA THR A 47 -2.13 -19.69 4.72
C THR A 47 -0.92 -20.58 4.48
N ASP A 48 -0.45 -20.67 3.23
CA ASP A 48 0.74 -21.45 2.87
C ASP A 48 2.00 -20.92 3.59
N ALA A 49 2.09 -19.60 3.83
CA ALA A 49 3.18 -18.98 4.59
C ALA A 49 3.10 -19.20 6.10
N LEU A 50 1.92 -19.54 6.63
CA LEU A 50 1.70 -19.87 8.04
C LEU A 50 1.89 -21.38 8.32
N GLY A 51 2.02 -22.21 7.29
CA GLY A 51 2.33 -23.63 7.41
C GLY A 51 1.15 -24.54 7.76
N GLU A 52 -0.08 -24.08 7.51
CA GLU A 52 -1.33 -24.89 7.61
C GLU A 52 -1.72 -25.48 6.25
#